data_AF-A0A534YNC8-F1
#
_entry.id   AF-A0A534YNC8-F1
#
_cell.length_a   1.000
_cell.length_b   1.000
_cell.length_c   1.000
_cell.angle_alpha   90.00
_cell.angle_beta   90.00
_cell.angle_gamma   90.00
#
_symmetry.space_group_name_H-M   'P 1'
#
loop_
_entity.id
_entity.type
_entity.pdbx_description
1 polymer ?
#
loop_
_entity_poly.entity_id
_entity_poly.type
_entity_poly.pdbx_seq_one_letter_code
_entity_poly.pdbx_strand_id
1 'polypeptide(L)'
;MPGAEQLFEARDLGGDETERGSGRLLVRVLDAERQIEVRVSDEGSGIVAANRDRIFEPRFTTKERGSGLGLYIAHSLMESPSPTPAA
;
A
#
# COMPACT_ATOMS: atom_id res chain seq x y z
N MET A 1 4.63 12.82 -23.70
CA MET A 1 3.35 13.23 -23.08
C MET A 1 3.57 13.21 -21.59
N PRO A 2 3.69 14.37 -20.91
CA PRO A 2 3.51 14.41 -19.46
C PRO A 2 2.05 14.00 -19.17
N GLY A 3 1.82 13.12 -18.19
CA GLY A 3 0.46 12.77 -17.75
C GLY A 3 -0.13 11.46 -18.28
N ALA A 4 0.69 10.46 -18.62
CA ALA A 4 0.19 9.11 -18.83
C ALA A 4 -0.18 8.47 -17.48
N GLU A 5 -1.47 8.37 -17.17
CA GLU A 5 -1.97 7.58 -16.04
C GLU A 5 -2.05 6.12 -16.47
N GLN A 6 -1.35 5.23 -15.77
CA GLN A 6 -1.47 3.79 -15.99
C GLN A 6 -2.24 3.16 -14.82
N LEU A 7 -3.43 2.65 -15.13
CA LEU A 7 -4.28 1.94 -14.18
C LEU A 7 -3.96 0.45 -14.23
N PHE A 8 -3.57 -0.10 -13.09
CA PHE A 8 -3.45 -1.52 -12.87
C PHE A 8 -4.52 -1.95 -11.88
N GLU A 9 -5.51 -2.70 -12.35
CA GLU A 9 -6.53 -3.31 -11.50
C GLU A 9 -6.05 -4.70 -11.11
N ALA A 10 -5.85 -4.93 -9.82
CA ALA A 10 -5.55 -6.24 -9.28
C ALA A 10 -6.78 -6.76 -8.53
N ARG A 11 -7.19 -7.97 -8.86
CA ARG A 11 -8.16 -8.71 -8.05
C ARG A 11 -7.39 -9.54 -7.05
N ASP A 12 -7.80 -9.48 -5.79
CA ASP A 12 -7.28 -10.41 -4.79
C ASP A 12 -7.74 -11.82 -5.16
N LEU A 13 -6.84 -12.61 -5.75
CA LEU A 13 -7.04 -14.04 -6.03
C LEU A 13 -6.68 -14.78 -4.75
N GLY A 14 -7.55 -14.68 -3.74
CA GLY A 14 -7.29 -15.08 -2.37
C GLY A 14 -6.66 -16.48 -2.24
N GLY A 15 -5.60 -16.57 -1.44
CA GLY A 15 -5.14 -17.81 -0.83
C GLY A 15 -5.81 -17.97 0.54
N ASP A 16 -6.92 -18.71 0.52
CA ASP A 16 -7.73 -19.35 1.59
C ASP A 16 -7.35 -19.09 3.08
N GLU A 17 -8.24 -18.84 4.05
CA GLU A 17 -9.62 -19.31 4.27
C GLU A 17 -10.40 -18.31 5.15
N THR A 18 -11.73 -18.36 5.02
CA THR A 18 -12.80 -17.73 5.82
C THR A 18 -13.29 -16.35 5.39
N GLU A 19 -14.01 -16.35 4.26
CA GLU A 19 -15.15 -15.46 3.96
C GLU A 19 -14.95 -13.95 4.17
N ARG A 20 -14.00 -13.34 3.45
CA ARG A 20 -14.12 -11.92 3.08
C ARG A 20 -14.00 -11.78 1.58
N GLY A 21 -15.07 -11.22 1.01
CA GLY A 21 -15.40 -11.29 -0.40
C GLY A 21 -14.40 -10.60 -1.32
N SER A 22 -14.71 -10.69 -2.61
CA SER A 22 -13.98 -10.07 -3.71
C SER A 22 -13.69 -8.59 -3.44
N GLY A 23 -12.55 -8.30 -2.83
CA GLY A 23 -12.04 -6.95 -2.67
C GLY A 23 -11.37 -6.51 -3.96
N ARG A 24 -11.64 -5.30 -4.41
CA ARG A 24 -10.87 -4.69 -5.50
C ARG A 24 -9.67 -3.95 -4.92
N LEU A 25 -8.48 -4.26 -5.43
CA LEU A 25 -7.27 -3.47 -5.19
C LEU A 25 -6.95 -2.68 -6.45
N LEU A 26 -6.87 -1.37 -6.32
CA LEU A 26 -6.56 -0.47 -7.41
C LEU A 26 -5.19 0.13 -7.22
N VAL A 27 -4.31 -0.09 -8.19
CA VAL A 27 -2.98 0.50 -8.23
C VAL A 27 -2.92 1.45 -9.41
N ARG A 28 -2.70 2.74 -9.14
CA ARG A 28 -2.48 3.76 -10.17
C ARG A 28 -1.05 4.23 -10.12
N VAL A 29 -0.43 4.30 -11.29
CA VAL A 29 0.86 4.94 -11.47
C VAL A 29 0.64 6.22 -12.26
N LEU A 30 1.01 7.35 -11.67
CA LEU A 30 0.92 8.65 -12.30
C LEU A 30 2.33 9.19 -12.52
N ASP A 31 2.61 9.60 -13.75
CA ASP A 31 3.80 10.38 -14.07
C ASP A 31 3.58 11.84 -13.63
N ALA A 32 4.13 12.22 -12.48
CA ALA A 32 4.17 13.60 -12.02
C ALA A 32 5.53 14.19 -12.38
N GLU A 33 5.58 15.47 -12.77
CA GLU A 33 6.73 16.09 -13.46
C GLU A 33 8.13 15.74 -12.93
N ARG A 34 8.28 15.53 -11.61
CA ARG A 34 9.55 15.26 -10.93
C ARG A 34 9.60 13.92 -10.20
N GLN A 35 8.51 13.15 -10.19
CA GLN A 35 8.40 11.90 -9.43
C GLN A 35 7.28 11.01 -9.98
N ILE A 36 7.43 9.70 -9.83
CA ILE A 36 6.32 8.78 -10.08
C ILE A 36 5.47 8.68 -8.81
N GLU A 37 4.17 8.94 -8.92
CA GLU A 37 3.22 8.73 -7.83
C GLU A 37 2.55 7.36 -8.00
N VAL A 38 2.67 6.51 -6.97
CA VAL A 38 1.96 5.23 -6.90
C VAL A 38 0.84 5.34 -5.88
N ARG A 39 -0.42 5.26 -6.33
CA ARG A 39 -1.60 5.24 -5.45
C ARG A 39 -2.14 3.82 -5.34
N VAL A 40 -2.24 3.32 -4.11
CA VAL A 40 -2.89 2.04 -3.79
C VAL A 40 -4.23 2.34 -3.11
N SER A 41 -5.32 1.75 -3.57
CA SER A 41 -6.66 1.93 -3.01
C SER A 41 -7.38 0.58 -2.90
N ASP A 42 -7.98 0.30 -1.76
CA ASP A 42 -8.83 -0.86 -1.53
C ASP A 42 -10.25 -0.45 -1.11
N GLU A 43 -11.19 -1.40 -1.18
CA GLU A 43 -12.59 -1.21 -0.75
C GLU A 43 -12.87 -1.85 0.63
N GLY A 44 -11.84 -1.95 1.48
CA GLY A 44 -11.98 -2.46 2.83
C GLY A 44 -12.76 -1.50 3.75
N SER A 45 -12.89 -1.89 5.01
CA SER A 45 -13.57 -1.11 6.05
C SER A 45 -12.87 0.22 6.41
N GLY A 46 -11.74 0.52 5.80
CA GLY A 46 -10.90 1.68 6.09
C GLY A 46 -10.21 1.62 7.46
N ILE A 47 -9.59 2.74 7.83
CA ILE A 47 -8.82 2.94 9.07
C ILE A 47 -9.56 3.94 9.96
N VAL A 48 -9.93 3.51 11.17
CA VAL A 48 -10.53 4.39 12.17
C VAL A 48 -9.56 5.51 12.57
N ALA A 49 -10.09 6.72 12.84
CA ALA A 49 -9.27 7.91 13.07
C ALA A 49 -8.21 7.72 14.16
N ALA A 50 -8.56 7.07 15.27
CA ALA A 50 -7.65 6.80 16.41
C ALA A 50 -6.44 5.92 16.05
N ASN A 51 -6.48 5.22 14.92
CA ASN A 51 -5.41 4.32 14.50
C ASN A 51 -4.51 4.92 13.41
N ARG A 52 -4.87 6.06 12.80
CA ARG A 52 -4.18 6.61 11.62
C ARG A 52 -2.69 6.83 11.82
N ASP A 53 -2.28 7.34 12.98
CA ASP A 53 -0.88 7.60 13.27
C ASP A 53 -0.11 6.32 13.63
N ARG A 54 -0.85 5.29 14.07
CA ARG A 54 -0.30 4.02 14.58
C ARG A 54 -0.09 2.99 13.48
N ILE A 55 -0.68 3.17 12.30
CA ILE A 55 -0.61 2.18 11.21
C ILE A 55 0.82 1.93 10.70
N PHE A 56 1.73 2.88 10.96
CA PHE A 56 3.14 2.78 10.63
C PHE A 56 4.00 2.27 11.80
N GLU A 57 3.43 1.98 12.97
CA GLU A 57 4.17 1.39 14.09
C GLU A 57 4.51 -0.08 13.80
N PRO A 58 5.73 -0.54 14.14
CA PRO A 58 6.07 -1.95 14.03
C PRO A 58 5.08 -2.84 14.82
N ARG A 59 4.58 -3.89 14.17
CA ARG A 59 3.65 -4.88 14.76
C ARG A 59 2.26 -4.34 15.11
N PHE A 60 1.90 -3.12 14.73
CA PHE A 60 0.53 -2.66 14.88
C PHE A 60 -0.40 -3.40 13.91
N THR A 61 -1.48 -3.98 14.44
CA THR A 61 -2.53 -4.62 13.63
C THR A 61 -3.88 -4.56 14.33
N THR A 62 -4.95 -4.48 13.56
CA THR A 62 -6.35 -4.63 14.03
C THR A 62 -6.93 -6.00 13.66
N LYS A 63 -6.15 -6.85 12.98
CA LYS A 63 -6.57 -8.19 12.55
C LYS A 63 -6.13 -9.21 13.60
N GLU A 64 -6.98 -10.18 13.91
CA GLU A 64 -6.64 -11.27 14.84
C GLU A 64 -5.40 -12.08 14.40
N ARG A 65 -5.22 -12.24 13.08
CA ARG A 65 -4.08 -12.93 12.46
C ARG A 65 -3.32 -12.01 11.50
N GLY A 66 -2.74 -10.93 12.01
CA GLY A 66 -1.90 -10.01 11.25
C GLY A 66 -0.51 -9.86 11.86
N SER A 67 0.56 -9.87 11.05
CA SER A 67 1.93 -9.63 11.55
C SER A 67 2.17 -8.16 11.95
N GLY A 68 1.42 -7.23 11.35
CA GLY A 68 1.60 -5.79 11.55
C GLY A 68 2.92 -5.23 11.02
N LEU A 69 3.58 -5.93 10.08
CA LEU A 69 4.89 -5.50 9.55
C LEU A 69 4.82 -4.83 8.16
N GLY A 70 3.75 -5.08 7.38
CA GLY A 70 3.70 -4.66 5.97
C GLY A 70 3.82 -3.15 5.77
N LEU A 71 2.96 -2.36 6.41
CA LEU A 71 2.94 -0.91 6.23
C LEU A 71 4.13 -0.22 6.90
N TYR A 72 4.63 -0.76 8.02
CA TYR A 72 5.88 -0.33 8.64
C TYR A 72 7.08 -0.48 7.68
N ILE A 73 7.21 -1.62 7.01
CA ILE A 73 8.28 -1.86 6.02
C ILE A 73 8.15 -0.88 4.85
N ALA A 74 6.94 -0.71 4.31
CA ALA A 74 6.70 0.23 3.21
C ALA A 74 7.12 1.67 3.58
N HIS A 75 6.75 2.14 4.78
CA HIS A 75 7.15 3.45 5.28
C HIS A 75 8.67 3.55 5.44
N SER A 76 9.28 2.55 6.06
CA SER A 76 10.74 2.52 6.30
C SER A 76 11.54 2.55 4.98
N LEU A 77 11.06 1.85 3.94
CA LEU A 77 11.68 1.86 2.61
C LEU A 77 11.55 3.23 1.94
N MET A 78 10.43 3.94 2.12
CA MET A 78 10.23 5.28 1.56
C MET A 78 11.07 6.35 2.27
N GLU A 79 11.33 6.19 3.57
CA GLU A 79 12.21 7.09 4.34
C GLU A 79 13.70 6.80 4.12
N SER A 80 14.03 5.59 3.68
CA SER A 80 15.42 5.24 3.40
C SER A 80 15.94 6.07 2.22
N PRO A 81 17.16 6.64 2.32
CA PRO A 81 17.76 7.33 1.19
C PRO A 81 17.86 6.35 0.02
N SER A 82 17.52 6.82 -1.19
CA SER A 82 17.63 5.99 -2.37
C SER A 82 19.06 5.44 -2.48
N PRO A 83 19.25 4.16 -2.83
CA PRO A 83 20.58 3.66 -3.11
C PRO A 83 21.13 4.48 -4.27
N THR A 84 22.14 5.32 -3.98
CA THR A 84 22.89 6.03 -5.01
C THR A 84 23.49 4.95 -5.93
N PRO A 85 23.19 4.95 -7.24
CA PRO A 85 23.83 4.00 -8.14
C PRO A 85 25.35 4.20 -8.01
N ALA A 86 26.06 3.13 -7.66
CA ALA A 86 27.51 3.13 -7.68
C ALA A 86 27.96 3.48 -9.11
N ALA A 87 28.79 4.53 -9.21
CA ALA A 87 29.34 5.01 -10.47
C ALA A 87 30.24 3.96 -11.15
#